data_AF-A0A2W7A730-F1
#
_entry.id   AF-A0A2W7A730-F1
#
_cell.length_a   1.000
_cell.length_b   1.000
_cell.length_c   1.000
_cell.angle_alpha   90.00
_cell.angle_beta   90.00
_cell.angle_gamma   90.00
#
_symmetry.space_group_name_H-M   'P 1'
#
loop_
_entity.id
_entity.type
_entity.pdbx_description
1 polymer ?
#
loop_
_entity_poly.entity_id
_entity_poly.type
_entity_poly.pdbx_seq_one_letter_code
_entity_poly.pdbx_strand_id
1 'polypeptide(L)'
;MDTITKVNQLSLHQGLNSESAFTIKLTNSKFDSAAGSELLGKVESWISTNLMMSDKELPLLMIDMENVEFIDSKGLEKLVACLRLMKSQKSNLLLCSHQPSVRLVFEITRVDQLFAVFPSVDKFMSQFHNQQDSEYLLAA
;
A
#
# COMPACT_ATOMS: atom_id res chain seq x y z
N MET A 1 -15.79 16.01 24.88
CA MET A 1 -16.88 15.87 23.89
C MET A 1 -16.40 14.85 22.88
N ASP A 2 -16.47 13.61 23.32
CA ASP A 2 -15.92 12.45 22.65
C ASP A 2 -16.99 11.85 21.77
N THR A 3 -16.77 11.85 20.46
CA THR A 3 -17.60 11.09 19.53
C THR A 3 -16.78 9.93 19.01
N ILE A 4 -16.74 8.88 19.82
CA ILE A 4 -16.37 7.53 19.40
C ILE A 4 -17.52 7.01 18.56
N THR A 5 -17.38 7.01 17.23
CA THR A 5 -18.31 6.30 16.36
C THR A 5 -17.83 4.86 16.21
N LYS A 6 -18.41 3.98 17.04
CA LYS A 6 -18.33 2.52 16.92
C LYS A 6 -19.60 2.03 16.19
N VAL A 7 -19.57 1.92 14.86
CA VAL A 7 -20.48 1.08 14.02
C VAL A 7 -19.72 0.92 12.68
N ASN A 8 -19.25 -0.24 12.23
CA ASN A 8 -20.07 -1.38 11.84
C ASN A 8 -19.24 -2.67 11.81
N GLN A 9 -19.78 -3.73 12.41
CA GLN A 9 -19.27 -5.09 12.40
C GLN A 9 -20.00 -5.82 11.26
N LEU A 10 -19.43 -5.83 10.04
CA LEU A 10 -19.86 -6.56 8.81
C LEU A 10 -18.91 -6.08 7.69
N SER A 11 -17.97 -6.82 7.11
CA SER A 11 -17.78 -8.26 7.03
C SER A 11 -16.28 -8.51 6.97
N LEU A 12 -15.74 -9.23 7.96
CA LEU A 12 -14.60 -10.10 7.69
C LEU A 12 -15.09 -11.11 6.65
N HIS A 13 -14.92 -10.81 5.37
CA HIS A 13 -14.81 -11.89 4.40
C HIS A 13 -13.48 -12.57 4.68
N GLN A 14 -13.56 -13.58 5.55
CA GLN A 14 -12.67 -14.72 5.55
C GLN A 14 -12.67 -15.30 4.14
N GLY A 15 -11.69 -14.83 3.38
CA GLY A 15 -11.18 -15.37 2.13
C GLY A 15 -9.69 -15.05 2.05
N LEU A 16 -9.01 -15.01 3.19
CA LEU A 16 -7.55 -14.96 3.26
C LEU A 16 -7.04 -16.38 3.00
N ASN A 17 -6.74 -16.67 1.75
CA ASN A 17 -5.55 -17.46 1.51
C ASN A 17 -4.36 -16.56 1.87
N SER A 18 -3.67 -16.98 2.93
CA SER A 18 -2.90 -16.18 3.86
C SER A 18 -1.44 -15.92 3.44
N GLU A 19 -1.13 -15.69 2.16
CA GLU A 19 0.28 -15.81 1.72
C GLU A 19 0.90 -14.74 0.82
N SER A 20 0.33 -13.54 0.57
CA SER A 20 1.13 -12.58 -0.21
C SER A 20 1.02 -11.08 0.01
N ALA A 21 -0.13 -10.48 0.35
CA ALA A 21 -0.20 -9.02 0.49
C ALA A 21 -1.13 -8.53 1.61
N PHE A 22 -0.64 -7.57 2.40
CA PHE A 22 -1.42 -6.75 3.33
C PHE A 22 -1.84 -5.46 2.63
N THR A 23 -3.10 -5.05 2.76
CA THR A 23 -3.61 -3.85 2.06
C THR A 23 -3.97 -2.74 3.05
N ILE A 24 -3.52 -1.52 2.75
CA ILE A 24 -3.95 -0.29 3.42
C ILE A 24 -4.69 0.58 2.41
N LYS A 25 -5.95 0.90 2.71
CA LYS A 25 -6.74 1.83 1.90
C LYS A 25 -6.62 3.25 2.42
N LEU A 26 -6.26 4.17 1.53
CA LEU A 26 -6.25 5.60 1.81
C LEU A 26 -7.69 6.14 1.69
N THR A 27 -8.17 6.77 2.76
CA THR A 27 -9.55 7.28 2.84
C THR A 27 -9.65 8.79 2.56
N ASN A 28 -8.53 9.51 2.62
CA ASN A 28 -8.48 10.95 2.37
C ASN A 28 -8.28 11.22 0.87
N SER A 29 -9.01 12.19 0.32
CA SER A 29 -8.86 12.60 -1.08
C SER A 29 -7.56 13.36 -1.34
N LYS A 30 -6.96 13.92 -0.29
CA LYS A 30 -5.68 14.61 -0.36
C LYS A 30 -4.58 13.79 0.30
N PHE A 31 -3.53 13.47 -0.45
CA PHE A 31 -2.31 12.84 0.05
C PHE A 31 -1.18 13.87 0.15
N ASP A 32 -1.09 14.51 1.31
CA ASP A 32 -0.08 15.52 1.65
C ASP A 32 0.87 15.04 2.75
N SER A 33 1.66 15.96 3.31
CA SER A 33 2.58 15.65 4.41
C SER A 33 1.90 15.00 5.62
N ALA A 34 0.67 15.38 5.95
CA ALA A 34 -0.03 14.87 7.12
C ALA A 34 -0.52 13.43 6.87
N ALA A 35 -1.24 13.23 5.76
CA ALA A 35 -1.69 11.90 5.35
C ALA A 35 -0.51 10.93 5.13
N GLY A 36 0.59 11.41 4.54
CA GLY A 36 1.80 10.63 4.33
C GLY A 36 2.52 10.26 5.63
N SER A 37 2.55 11.15 6.63
CA SER A 37 3.14 10.84 7.94
C SER A 37 2.30 9.84 8.73
N GLU A 38 0.97 9.94 8.63
CA GLU A 38 0.06 8.96 9.21
C GLU A 38 0.24 7.57 8.59
N LEU A 39 0.36 7.50 7.25
CA LEU A 39 0.64 6.26 6.55
C LEU A 39 1.97 5.66 7.03
N LEU A 40 3.04 6.45 7.08
CA LEU A 40 4.36 5.97 7.49
C LEU A 40 4.33 5.38 8.91
N GLY A 41 3.70 6.06 9.87
CA GLY A 41 3.56 5.54 11.23
C GLY A 41 2.75 4.25 11.30
N LYS A 42 1.68 4.13 10.48
CA LYS A 42 0.91 2.87 10.36
C LYS A 42 1.77 1.73 9.84
N VAL A 43 2.59 1.98 8.82
CA VAL A 43 3.50 0.99 8.23
C VAL A 43 4.57 0.56 9.24
N GLU A 44 5.21 1.51 9.94
CA GLU A 44 6.22 1.22 10.98
C GLU A 44 5.63 0.36 12.11
N SER A 45 4.45 0.72 12.61
CA SER A 45 3.75 -0.04 13.64
C SER A 45 3.39 -1.44 13.16
N TRP A 46 2.91 -1.56 11.93
CA TRP A 46 2.53 -2.84 11.34
C TRP A 46 3.74 -3.76 11.15
N ILE A 47 4.85 -3.25 10.61
CA ILE A 47 6.11 -3.98 10.48
C ILE A 47 6.57 -4.50 11.84
N SER A 48 6.66 -3.60 12.83
CA SER A 48 7.12 -3.95 14.17
C SER A 48 6.26 -5.06 14.79
N THR A 49 4.94 -5.02 14.58
CA THR A 49 4.02 -6.06 15.06
C THR A 49 4.25 -7.40 14.37
N ASN A 50 4.46 -7.42 13.04
CA ASN A 50 4.67 -8.66 12.30
C ASN A 50 6.01 -9.32 12.64
N LEU A 51 7.07 -8.53 12.79
CA LEU A 51 8.40 -9.02 13.14
C LEU A 51 8.46 -9.61 14.55
N MET A 52 7.61 -9.15 15.48
CA MET A 52 7.54 -9.70 16.84
C MET A 52 6.72 -11.00 16.93
N MET A 53 5.74 -11.18 16.04
CA MET A 53 4.74 -12.25 16.13
C MET A 53 5.00 -13.43 15.19
N SER A 54 5.95 -13.31 14.24
CA SER A 54 6.22 -14.37 13.26
C SER A 54 7.71 -14.44 12.87
N ASP A 55 8.22 -15.66 12.70
CA ASP A 55 9.53 -15.91 12.06
C ASP A 55 9.43 -15.93 10.52
N LYS A 56 8.29 -15.48 9.97
CA LYS A 56 8.03 -15.48 8.52
C LYS A 56 8.45 -14.14 7.90
N GLU A 57 8.69 -14.18 6.59
CA GLU A 57 8.95 -12.98 5.81
C GLU A 57 7.76 -12.02 5.86
N LEU A 58 8.05 -10.71 5.89
CA LEU A 58 7.04 -9.67 5.90
C LEU A 58 6.27 -9.71 4.56
N PRO A 59 4.93 -9.83 4.56
CA PRO A 59 4.17 -9.90 3.33
C PRO A 59 4.28 -8.57 2.55
N LEU A 60 3.94 -8.60 1.26
CA LEU A 60 3.91 -7.38 0.43
C LEU A 60 2.90 -6.39 1.01
N LEU A 61 3.17 -5.09 0.86
CA LEU A 61 2.24 -4.03 1.24
C LEU A 61 1.58 -3.45 -0.01
N MET A 62 0.26 -3.48 -0.08
CA MET A 62 -0.52 -2.82 -1.12
C MET A 62 -1.18 -1.55 -0.56
N ILE A 63 -1.01 -0.42 -1.24
CA ILE A 63 -1.69 0.83 -0.92
C ILE A 63 -2.80 1.06 -1.95
N ASP A 64 -4.05 1.01 -1.49
CA ASP A 64 -5.23 1.34 -2.30
C ASP A 64 -5.46 2.85 -2.27
N MET A 65 -5.29 3.48 -3.43
CA MET A 65 -5.37 4.93 -3.65
C MET A 65 -6.69 5.36 -4.32
N GLU A 66 -7.73 4.52 -4.32
CA GLU A 66 -9.03 4.79 -4.98
C GLU A 66 -9.59 6.18 -4.65
N ASN A 67 -9.51 6.58 -3.38
CA ASN A 67 -10.07 7.86 -2.95
C ASN A 67 -9.14 9.04 -3.17
N VAL A 68 -7.86 8.83 -3.49
CA VAL A 68 -6.86 9.89 -3.59
C VAL A 68 -7.02 10.64 -4.91
N GLU A 69 -7.44 11.89 -4.83
CA GLU A 69 -7.65 12.79 -5.96
C GLU A 69 -6.43 13.69 -6.19
N PHE A 70 -5.69 14.00 -5.13
CA PHE A 70 -4.56 14.92 -5.16
C PHE A 70 -3.39 14.41 -4.33
N ILE A 71 -2.17 14.57 -4.84
CA ILE A 71 -0.92 14.32 -4.13
C ILE A 71 0.04 15.50 -4.31
N ASP A 72 0.66 15.96 -3.23
CA ASP A 72 1.74 16.96 -3.30
C ASP A 72 3.13 16.32 -3.16
N SER A 73 4.17 17.15 -3.29
CA SER A 73 5.56 16.70 -3.19
C SER A 73 5.88 16.08 -1.84
N LYS A 74 5.27 16.54 -0.74
CA LYS A 74 5.53 16.02 0.61
C LYS A 74 4.81 14.70 0.86
N GLY A 75 3.60 14.54 0.36
CA GLY A 75 2.93 13.24 0.31
C GLY A 75 3.79 12.23 -0.45
N LEU A 76 4.26 12.61 -1.64
CA LEU A 76 5.09 11.72 -2.45
C LEU A 76 6.41 11.34 -1.77
N GLU A 77 7.10 12.30 -1.12
CA GLU A 77 8.30 12.02 -0.30
C GLU A 77 8.01 10.95 0.77
N LYS A 78 6.86 11.00 1.43
CA LYS A 78 6.45 10.02 2.45
C LYS A 78 6.07 8.66 1.86
N LEU A 79 5.45 8.62 0.68
CA LEU A 79 5.16 7.35 0.00
C LEU A 79 6.45 6.63 -0.40
N VAL A 80 7.44 7.36 -0.92
CA VAL A 80 8.77 6.83 -1.24
C VAL A 80 9.49 6.36 0.04
N ALA A 81 9.31 7.05 1.17
CA ALA A 81 9.84 6.59 2.45
C ALA A 81 9.23 5.24 2.87
N CYS A 82 7.91 5.05 2.70
CA CYS A 82 7.26 3.76 2.97
C CYS A 82 7.82 2.64 2.08
N LEU A 83 8.04 2.90 0.78
CA LEU A 83 8.66 1.94 -0.13
C LEU A 83 10.05 1.52 0.34
N ARG A 84 10.90 2.49 0.70
CA ARG A 84 12.25 2.22 1.21
C ARG A 84 12.21 1.40 2.49
N LEU A 85 11.28 1.71 3.39
CA LEU A 85 11.07 0.97 4.63
C LEU A 85 10.70 -0.49 4.34
N MET A 86 9.72 -0.75 3.45
CA MET A 86 9.36 -2.12 3.05
C MET A 86 10.53 -2.87 2.41
N LYS A 87 11.27 -2.22 1.49
CA LYS A 87 12.46 -2.81 0.85
C LYS A 87 13.55 -3.18 1.85
N SER A 88 13.74 -2.37 2.90
CA SER A 88 14.70 -2.68 3.98
C SER A 88 14.35 -3.96 4.74
N GLN A 89 13.07 -4.35 4.74
CA GLN A 89 12.56 -5.57 5.36
C GLN A 89 12.47 -6.74 4.36
N LYS A 90 13.16 -6.64 3.20
CA LYS A 90 13.10 -7.61 2.10
C LYS A 90 11.68 -7.87 1.58
N SER A 91 10.79 -6.89 1.74
CA SER A 91 9.43 -6.91 1.21
C SER A 91 9.26 -5.73 0.24
N ASN A 92 8.09 -5.61 -0.38
CA ASN A 92 7.84 -4.58 -1.39
C ASN A 92 6.53 -3.82 -1.13
N LEU A 93 6.42 -2.63 -1.71
CA LEU A 93 5.23 -1.79 -1.67
C LEU A 93 4.66 -1.61 -3.08
N LEU A 94 3.40 -1.99 -3.24
CA LEU A 94 2.62 -1.91 -4.47
C LEU A 94 1.53 -0.87 -4.33
N LEU A 95 1.14 -0.25 -5.43
CA LEU A 95 0.04 0.72 -5.46
C LEU A 95 -1.11 0.18 -6.30
N CYS A 96 -2.34 0.55 -5.95
CA CYS A 96 -3.49 0.26 -6.80
C CYS A 96 -4.54 1.38 -6.79
N SER A 97 -5.44 1.32 -7.78
CA SER A 97 -6.65 2.15 -7.88
C SER A 97 -6.40 3.67 -7.93
N HIS A 98 -5.22 4.15 -8.29
CA HIS A 98 -4.96 5.59 -8.32
C HIS A 98 -5.76 6.29 -9.43
N GLN A 99 -6.31 7.46 -9.13
CA GLN A 99 -7.09 8.24 -10.09
C GLN A 99 -6.20 8.86 -11.20
N PRO A 100 -6.77 9.24 -12.36
CA PRO A 100 -6.01 9.80 -13.47
C PRO A 100 -5.16 11.03 -13.09
N SER A 101 -5.62 11.87 -12.16
CA SER A 101 -4.88 13.03 -11.65
C SER A 101 -3.59 12.61 -10.94
N VAL A 102 -3.68 11.62 -10.05
CA VAL A 102 -2.53 11.05 -9.33
C VAL A 102 -1.58 10.36 -10.29
N ARG A 103 -2.13 9.64 -11.29
CA ARG A 103 -1.35 8.99 -12.34
C ARG A 103 -0.44 9.99 -13.07
N LEU A 104 -1.02 11.11 -13.49
CA LEU A 104 -0.29 12.15 -14.20
C LEU A 104 0.85 12.72 -13.35
N VAL A 105 0.62 12.94 -12.06
CA VAL A 105 1.69 13.38 -11.15
C VAL A 105 2.81 12.34 -11.09
N PHE A 106 2.47 11.05 -11.05
CA PHE A 106 3.45 9.98 -10.98
C PHE A 106 4.32 9.90 -12.24
N GLU A 107 3.69 10.00 -13.41
CA GLU A 107 4.35 10.01 -14.72
C GLU A 107 5.27 11.24 -14.87
N ILE A 108 4.80 12.42 -14.47
CA ILE A 108 5.59 13.67 -14.53
C ILE A 108 6.80 13.60 -13.59
N THR A 109 6.60 13.09 -12.37
CA THR A 109 7.66 13.01 -11.35
C THR A 109 8.57 11.81 -11.51
N ARG A 110 8.28 10.92 -12.48
CA ARG A 110 9.00 9.66 -12.75
C ARG A 110 9.05 8.69 -11.56
N VAL A 111 8.14 8.85 -10.60
CA VAL A 111 8.00 7.93 -9.46
C VAL A 111 7.20 6.69 -9.83
N ASP A 112 6.49 6.71 -10.95
CA ASP A 112 5.89 5.53 -11.58
C ASP A 112 6.90 4.40 -11.80
N GLN A 113 8.18 4.72 -12.02
CA GLN A 113 9.26 3.73 -12.15
C GLN A 113 9.69 3.08 -10.83
N LEU A 114 9.29 3.67 -9.69
CA LEU A 114 9.65 3.16 -8.36
C LEU A 114 8.62 2.16 -7.82
N PHE A 115 7.38 2.24 -8.29
CA PHE A 115 6.27 1.45 -7.78
C PHE A 115 5.71 0.54 -8.88
N ALA A 116 5.44 -0.72 -8.53
CA ALA A 116 4.54 -1.52 -9.33
C ALA A 116 3.10 -1.09 -9.04
N VAL A 117 2.36 -0.76 -10.10
CA VAL A 117 1.03 -0.16 -10.00
C VAL A 117 -0.02 -1.02 -10.70
N PHE A 118 -1.08 -1.36 -9.98
CA PHE A 118 -2.15 -2.23 -10.44
C PHE A 118 -3.48 -1.47 -10.59
N PRO A 119 -4.39 -1.91 -11.47
CA PRO A 119 -5.68 -1.24 -11.64
C PRO A 119 -6.57 -1.32 -10.39
N SER A 120 -6.53 -2.44 -9.66
CA SER A 120 -7.27 -2.65 -8.41
C SER A 120 -6.64 -3.77 -7.59
N VAL A 121 -7.05 -3.89 -6.32
CA VAL A 121 -6.69 -5.01 -5.45
C VAL A 121 -7.10 -6.35 -6.10
N ASP A 122 -8.32 -6.44 -6.63
CA ASP A 122 -8.81 -7.68 -7.28
C ASP A 122 -7.97 -8.08 -8.49
N LYS A 123 -7.53 -7.11 -9.30
CA LYS A 123 -6.66 -7.39 -10.44
C LYS A 123 -5.31 -7.93 -10.01
N PHE A 124 -4.71 -7.33 -8.99
CA PHE A 124 -3.50 -7.87 -8.38
C PHE A 124 -3.69 -9.31 -7.89
N MET A 125 -4.76 -9.58 -7.13
CA MET A 125 -5.04 -10.92 -6.62
C MET A 125 -5.24 -11.94 -7.74
N SER A 126 -5.92 -11.55 -8.83
CA SER A 126 -6.12 -12.41 -10.00
C SER A 126 -4.82 -12.70 -10.76
N GLN A 127 -3.87 -11.75 -10.80
CA GLN A 127 -2.57 -11.95 -11.44
C GLN A 127 -1.67 -12.80 -10.54
N PHE A 128 -1.65 -12.53 -9.24
CA PHE A 128 -0.79 -13.22 -8.28
C PHE A 128 -1.14 -14.70 -8.15
N HIS A 129 -2.43 -15.07 -8.12
CA HIS A 129 -2.85 -16.47 -8.11
C HIS A 129 -2.48 -17.23 -9.40
N ASN A 130 -2.28 -16.53 -10.51
CA ASN A 130 -1.86 -17.12 -11.79
C ASN A 130 -0.33 -17.16 -11.97
N GLN A 131 0.44 -16.60 -11.03
CA GLN A 131 1.89 -16.36 -11.15
C GLN A 131 2.75 -17.11 -10.11
N GLN A 132 2.33 -18.32 -9.68
CA GLN A 132 3.31 -19.24 -9.08
C GLN A 132 4.43 -19.66 -10.07
N ASP A 133 4.37 -19.22 -11.33
CA ASP A 133 5.48 -19.22 -12.28
C ASP A 133 5.95 -17.78 -12.62
N SER A 134 7.16 -17.46 -12.17
CA SER A 134 8.14 -16.52 -12.77
C SER A 134 8.00 -14.98 -12.60
N GLU A 135 9.06 -14.41 -12.00
CA GLU A 135 9.82 -13.24 -12.51
C GLU A 135 9.29 -11.79 -12.28
N TYR A 136 8.75 -11.47 -11.09
CA TYR A 136 8.52 -10.06 -10.71
C TYR A 136 9.19 -9.62 -9.39
N LEU A 137 9.89 -10.51 -8.68
CA LEU A 137 10.46 -10.19 -7.37
C LEU A 137 11.89 -9.59 -7.40
N LEU A 138 12.50 -9.38 -8.57
CA LEU A 138 13.90 -8.93 -8.66
C LEU A 138 14.17 -7.70 -9.53
N ALA A 139 13.15 -7.02 -10.07
CA ALA A 139 13.36 -5.84 -10.91
C ALA A 139 12.85 -4.56 -10.21
N ALA A 140 13.66 -4.00 -9.31
CA ALA A 140 13.75 -2.56 -9.00
C ALA A 140 14.84 -2.27 -7.96
#